data_AF-A0A5Q0UEN7-F1
#
_entry.id   AF-A0A5Q0UEN7-F1
#
_cell.length_a   1.000
_cell.length_b   1.000
_cell.length_c   1.000
_cell.angle_alpha   90.00
_cell.angle_beta   90.00
_cell.angle_gamma   90.00
#
_symmetry.space_group_name_H-M   'P 1'
#
loop_
_entity.id
_entity.type
_entity.pdbx_description
1 polymer ?
#
loop_
_entity_poly.entity_id
_entity_poly.type
_entity_poly.pdbx_seq_one_letter_code
_entity_poly.pdbx_strand_id
1 'polypeptide(L)'
;MAEEDHPFVDETARKTSTIVTKHSIAIPEDEQKYKKSDRAWNWEKIIDLVFPPEQSPRRSKYAKIFLRELKKEGEIDSEKLNAFDEWGHEKGKSNLKNNILPKLRRLGIIQYEYLEYRSQREGKQGRRKVVKPAKSFTSILDSMANGWAAFESAAYQD
;
A
#
# COMPACT_ATOMS: atom_id res chain seq x y z
N MET A 1 7.16 -26.12 -41.99
CA MET A 1 6.38 -25.19 -41.15
C MET A 1 7.40 -24.52 -40.26
N ALA A 2 7.68 -23.25 -40.54
CA ALA A 2 8.76 -22.51 -39.90
C ALA A 2 8.31 -22.04 -38.50
N GLU A 3 9.17 -22.25 -37.51
CA GLU A 3 9.05 -21.66 -36.18
C GLU A 3 9.32 -20.15 -36.31
N GLU A 4 8.35 -19.34 -35.92
CA GLU A 4 8.48 -17.88 -35.90
C GLU A 4 9.33 -17.46 -34.70
N ASP A 5 10.58 -17.06 -34.97
CA ASP A 5 11.45 -16.34 -34.04
C ASP A 5 10.82 -14.98 -33.70
N HIS A 6 10.24 -14.86 -32.50
CA HIS A 6 9.78 -13.59 -31.95
C HIS A 6 10.96 -12.75 -31.43
N PRO A 7 11.18 -11.52 -31.92
CA PRO A 7 12.41 -10.75 -31.66
C PRO A 7 12.40 -9.98 -30.32
N PHE A 8 11.63 -10.42 -29.31
CA PHE A 8 11.45 -9.63 -28.08
C PHE A 8 11.37 -10.47 -26.81
N VAL A 9 12.16 -11.55 -26.73
CA VAL A 9 12.42 -12.21 -25.44
C VAL A 9 13.85 -11.93 -25.04
N ASP A 10 14.06 -10.78 -24.41
CA ASP A 10 15.34 -10.46 -23.80
C ASP A 10 15.54 -11.35 -22.56
N GLU A 11 16.32 -12.42 -22.74
CA GLU A 11 16.63 -13.40 -21.68
C GLU A 11 17.33 -12.77 -20.48
N THR A 12 17.90 -11.56 -20.63
CA THR A 12 18.57 -10.83 -19.54
C THR A 12 17.58 -10.33 -18.49
N ALA A 13 16.33 -10.03 -18.88
CA ALA A 13 15.28 -9.57 -17.96
C ALA A 13 14.81 -10.64 -16.96
N ARG A 14 15.15 -11.93 -17.19
CA ARG A 14 14.84 -13.02 -16.25
C ARG A 14 15.85 -13.16 -15.10
N LYS A 15 17.01 -12.52 -15.17
CA LYS A 15 18.08 -12.66 -14.16
C LYS A 15 18.11 -11.58 -13.08
N THR A 16 17.43 -10.46 -13.29
CA THR A 16 17.30 -9.40 -12.28
C THR A 16 16.04 -9.64 -11.43
N SER A 17 16.14 -9.36 -10.12
CA SER A 17 15.08 -9.51 -9.11
C SER A 17 13.93 -8.51 -9.27
N THR A 18 13.44 -8.36 -10.50
CA THR A 18 12.38 -7.45 -10.88
C THR A 18 11.05 -8.16 -10.67
N ILE A 19 10.31 -7.76 -9.65
CA ILE A 19 8.92 -8.21 -9.47
C ILE A 19 8.08 -7.53 -10.55
N VAL A 20 7.77 -8.25 -11.62
CA VAL A 20 6.95 -7.76 -12.73
C VAL A 20 5.49 -8.14 -12.49
N THR A 21 4.58 -7.16 -12.45
CA THR A 21 3.15 -7.38 -12.75
C THR A 21 2.70 -6.50 -13.92
N LYS A 22 1.79 -7.03 -14.73
CA LYS A 22 1.40 -6.60 -16.10
C LYS A 22 0.99 -5.13 -16.32
N HIS A 23 0.97 -4.27 -15.31
CA HIS A 23 0.52 -2.87 -15.44
C HIS A 23 1.43 -1.84 -14.77
N SER A 24 2.65 -2.22 -14.36
CA SER A 24 3.63 -1.28 -13.81
C SER A 24 4.78 -1.15 -14.80
N ILE A 25 4.91 0.03 -15.42
CA ILE A 25 6.12 0.42 -16.15
C ILE A 25 7.26 0.38 -15.14
N ALA A 26 8.10 -0.64 -15.22
CA ALA A 26 9.28 -0.76 -14.38
C ALA A 26 10.32 0.21 -14.92
N ILE A 27 10.45 1.38 -14.28
CA ILE A 27 11.53 2.31 -14.59
C ILE A 27 12.83 1.72 -14.01
N PRO A 28 13.83 1.40 -14.86
CA PRO A 28 15.12 0.92 -14.43
C PRO A 28 15.72 1.82 -13.34
N GLU A 29 16.45 1.24 -12.39
CA GLU A 29 17.02 1.96 -11.25
C GLU A 29 17.94 3.11 -11.70
N ASP A 30 18.52 2.98 -12.89
CA ASP A 30 19.41 3.96 -13.53
C ASP A 30 18.66 5.15 -14.15
N GLU A 31 17.38 4.98 -14.47
CA GLU A 31 16.49 6.01 -15.04
C GLU A 31 15.64 6.72 -13.97
N GLN A 32 15.71 6.26 -12.71
CA GLN A 32 15.03 6.93 -11.61
C GLN A 32 15.72 8.27 -11.31
N LYS A 33 14.99 9.37 -11.54
CA LYS A 33 15.43 10.76 -11.27
C LYS A 33 15.99 10.97 -9.85
N TYR A 34 15.60 10.11 -8.91
CA TYR A 34 16.07 10.13 -7.52
C TYR A 34 16.72 8.79 -7.18
N LYS A 35 18.06 8.75 -7.08
CA LYS A 35 18.78 7.58 -6.54
C LYS A 35 18.33 7.31 -5.10
N LYS A 36 18.31 6.03 -4.70
CA LYS A 36 17.95 5.51 -3.35
C LYS A 36 18.69 6.13 -2.14
N SER A 37 19.58 7.09 -2.34
CA SER A 37 20.38 7.76 -1.29
C SER A 37 19.51 8.72 -0.46
N ASP A 38 19.41 8.47 0.85
CA ASP A 38 18.97 9.30 2.01
C ASP A 38 17.69 10.16 1.95
N ARG A 39 17.30 10.67 0.78
CA ARG A 39 16.07 11.42 0.50
C ARG A 39 14.91 10.53 0.06
N ALA A 40 15.14 9.23 -0.13
CA ALA A 40 14.08 8.29 -0.47
C ALA A 40 13.05 8.25 0.68
N TRP A 41 11.78 8.52 0.34
CA TRP A 41 10.67 8.33 1.26
C TRP A 41 10.52 6.83 1.54
N ASN A 42 10.80 6.40 2.77
CA ASN A 42 10.39 5.07 3.21
C ASN A 42 8.89 5.10 3.54
N TRP A 43 8.24 3.94 3.53
CA TRP A 43 6.79 3.86 3.81
C TRP A 43 6.45 4.40 5.21
N GLU A 44 7.36 4.30 6.18
CA GLU A 44 7.14 4.84 7.54
C GLU A 44 7.06 6.37 7.55
N LYS A 45 7.90 7.06 6.77
CA LYS A 45 7.86 8.52 6.56
C LYS A 45 6.59 8.94 5.85
N ILE A 46 6.12 8.18 4.87
CA ILE A 46 4.83 8.42 4.22
C ILE A 46 3.70 8.36 5.26
N ILE A 47 3.77 7.41 6.19
CA ILE A 47 2.80 7.30 7.27
C ILE A 47 2.93 8.43 8.29
N ASP A 48 4.13 8.94 8.54
CA ASP A 48 4.31 10.15 9.36
C ASP A 48 3.70 11.39 8.71
N LEU A 49 3.71 11.50 7.38
CA LEU A 49 2.99 12.57 6.68
C LEU A 49 1.48 12.45 6.87
N VAL A 50 0.94 11.23 6.79
CA VAL A 50 -0.50 10.98 6.95
C VAL A 50 -0.95 11.10 8.41
N PHE A 51 -0.13 10.65 9.35
CA PHE A 51 -0.36 10.70 10.79
C PHE A 51 0.87 11.34 11.45
N PRO A 52 0.92 12.68 11.50
CA PRO A 52 2.05 13.39 12.11
C PRO A 52 2.28 12.89 13.54
N PRO A 53 3.49 12.41 13.87
CA PRO A 53 3.80 11.89 15.20
C PRO A 53 3.71 12.99 16.27
N GLU A 54 3.97 14.24 15.90
CA GLU A 54 3.83 15.41 16.78
C GLU A 54 2.37 15.65 17.20
N GLN A 55 1.43 15.49 16.26
CA GLN A 55 0.01 15.75 16.52
C GLN A 55 -0.72 14.51 17.07
N SER A 56 -0.28 13.32 16.66
CA SER A 56 -1.00 12.07 16.94
C SER A 56 -0.07 10.86 17.12
N PRO A 57 0.79 10.86 18.16
CA PRO A 57 1.85 9.86 18.33
C PRO A 57 1.30 8.43 18.40
N ARG A 58 0.17 8.23 19.12
CA ARG A 58 -0.49 6.92 19.21
C ARG A 58 -1.03 6.44 17.86
N ARG A 59 -1.60 7.33 17.04
CA ARG A 59 -2.16 6.97 15.74
C ARG A 59 -1.06 6.63 14.75
N SER A 60 0.02 7.42 14.71
CA SER A 60 1.21 7.10 13.90
C SER A 60 1.77 5.72 14.27
N LYS A 61 1.99 5.47 15.56
CA LYS A 61 2.47 4.17 16.06
C LYS A 61 1.59 3.01 15.62
N TYR A 62 0.28 3.09 15.86
CA TYR A 62 -0.65 2.01 15.50
C TYR A 62 -0.79 1.82 13.99
N ALA A 63 -0.75 2.91 13.20
CA ALA A 63 -0.78 2.82 11.74
C ALA A 63 0.45 2.10 11.20
N LYS A 64 1.64 2.44 11.71
CA LYS A 64 2.88 1.76 11.34
C LYS A 64 2.85 0.28 11.69
N ILE A 65 2.34 -0.07 12.88
CA ILE A 65 2.27 -1.47 13.31
C ILE A 65 1.27 -2.27 12.49
N PHE A 66 0.10 -1.70 12.23
CA PHE A 66 -0.88 -2.31 11.33
C PHE A 66 -0.30 -2.56 9.92
N LEU A 67 0.37 -1.57 9.32
CA LEU A 67 0.93 -1.70 7.99
C LEU A 67 2.13 -2.65 7.94
N ARG A 68 2.89 -2.75 9.03
CA ARG A 68 3.97 -3.74 9.15
C ARG A 68 3.42 -5.16 9.12
N GLU A 69 2.35 -5.44 9.87
CA GLU A 69 1.68 -6.74 9.81
C GLU A 69 1.02 -6.98 8.46
N LEU A 70 0.37 -5.96 7.88
CA LEU A 70 -0.24 -6.08 6.55
C LEU A 70 0.80 -6.42 5.48
N LYS A 71 1.99 -5.83 5.58
CA LYS A 71 3.12 -6.13 4.67
C LYS A 71 3.60 -7.57 4.81
N LYS A 72 3.64 -8.11 6.04
CA LYS A 72 4.09 -9.49 6.28
C LYS A 72 3.08 -10.52 5.78
N GLU A 73 1.79 -10.28 6.03
CA GLU A 73 0.71 -11.24 5.78
C GLU A 73 0.10 -11.09 4.37
N GLY A 74 0.27 -9.93 3.74
CA GLY A 74 -0.35 -9.58 2.46
C GLY A 74 -1.83 -9.21 2.58
N GLU A 75 -2.56 -9.87 3.45
CA GLU A 75 -3.95 -9.56 3.78
C GLU A 75 -4.24 -9.75 5.28
N ILE A 76 -5.14 -8.94 5.83
CA ILE A 76 -5.57 -9.05 7.23
C ILE A 76 -7.08 -9.11 7.28
N ASP A 77 -7.60 -10.18 7.88
CA ASP A 77 -9.03 -10.38 8.03
C ASP A 77 -9.62 -9.80 9.32
N SER A 78 -10.95 -9.91 9.48
CA SER A 78 -11.68 -9.47 10.68
C SER A 78 -11.19 -10.07 12.00
N GLU A 79 -10.74 -11.32 12.03
CA GLU A 79 -10.31 -12.00 13.26
C GLU A 79 -8.97 -11.43 13.72
N LYS A 80 -7.99 -11.35 12.81
CA LYS A 80 -6.70 -10.71 13.07
C LYS A 80 -6.85 -9.23 13.43
N LEU A 81 -7.73 -8.49 12.74
CA LEU A 81 -8.07 -7.10 13.11
C LEU A 81 -8.67 -7.00 14.52
N ASN A 82 -9.43 -8.01 14.95
CA ASN A 82 -10.02 -8.04 16.28
C ASN A 82 -9.01 -8.36 17.38
N ALA A 83 -7.93 -9.04 17.03
CA ALA A 83 -6.79 -9.37 17.88
C ALA A 83 -5.66 -8.31 17.84
N PHE A 84 -5.91 -7.12 17.30
CA PHE A 84 -4.88 -6.07 17.18
C PHE A 84 -4.22 -5.68 18.51
N ASP A 85 -4.94 -5.81 19.62
CA ASP A 85 -4.38 -5.49 20.95
C ASP A 85 -3.24 -6.48 21.33
N GLU A 86 -3.24 -7.70 20.77
CA GLU A 86 -2.18 -8.70 20.93
C GLU A 86 -0.90 -8.33 20.18
N TRP A 87 -0.93 -7.30 19.31
CA TRP A 87 0.25 -6.83 18.56
C TRP A 87 1.12 -5.86 19.38
N GLY A 88 1.05 -5.98 20.71
CA GLY A 88 1.86 -5.23 21.67
C GLY A 88 1.23 -3.92 22.17
N HIS A 89 -0.12 -3.81 22.19
CA HIS A 89 -0.81 -2.56 22.52
C HIS A 89 -2.05 -2.73 23.39
N GLU A 90 -2.10 -2.05 24.54
CA GLU A 90 -3.35 -1.88 25.26
C GLU A 90 -4.27 -0.88 24.53
N LYS A 91 -5.47 -1.33 24.17
CA LYS A 91 -6.61 -0.50 23.69
C LYS A 91 -6.40 0.18 22.33
N GLY A 92 -5.57 -0.37 21.45
CA GLY A 92 -5.31 0.16 20.11
C GLY A 92 -6.44 -0.11 19.11
N LYS A 93 -7.22 -1.17 19.32
CA LYS A 93 -8.27 -1.65 18.41
C LYS A 93 -9.32 -0.60 18.02
N SER A 94 -9.86 0.14 18.98
CA SER A 94 -10.88 1.17 18.71
C SER A 94 -10.31 2.27 17.80
N ASN A 95 -9.08 2.72 18.09
CA ASN A 95 -8.42 3.76 17.32
C ASN A 95 -8.08 3.28 15.90
N LEU A 96 -7.63 2.02 15.77
CA LEU A 96 -7.41 1.39 14.48
C LEU A 96 -8.68 1.40 13.63
N LYS A 97 -9.79 0.88 14.17
CA LYS A 97 -11.05 0.73 13.43
C LYS A 97 -11.72 2.06 13.08
N ASN A 98 -11.69 3.02 13.98
CA ASN A 98 -12.48 4.24 13.85
C ASN A 98 -11.72 5.39 13.20
N ASN A 99 -10.39 5.45 13.36
CA ASN A 99 -9.60 6.59 12.88
C ASN A 99 -8.60 6.20 11.80
N ILE A 100 -7.88 5.10 11.99
CA ILE A 100 -6.73 4.76 11.13
C ILE A 100 -7.20 4.09 9.85
N LEU A 101 -7.93 2.97 9.94
CA LEU A 101 -8.38 2.24 8.75
C LEU A 101 -9.24 3.10 7.81
N PRO A 102 -10.21 3.92 8.28
CA PRO A 102 -10.98 4.79 7.40
C PRO A 102 -10.09 5.80 6.65
N LYS A 103 -9.08 6.38 7.31
CA LYS A 103 -8.16 7.34 6.69
C LYS A 103 -7.24 6.67 5.66
N LEU A 104 -6.66 5.51 6.00
CA LEU A 104 -5.83 4.72 5.08
C LEU A 104 -6.63 4.30 3.84
N ARG A 105 -7.89 3.91 4.00
CA ARG A 105 -8.78 3.57 2.88
C ARG A 105 -9.08 4.79 2.01
N ARG A 106 -9.39 5.93 2.61
CA ARG A 106 -9.70 7.17 1.87
C ARG A 106 -8.51 7.64 1.01
N LEU A 107 -7.30 7.44 1.52
CA LEU A 107 -6.06 7.73 0.79
C LEU A 107 -5.70 6.65 -0.23
N GLY A 108 -6.48 5.59 -0.35
CA GLY A 108 -6.21 4.50 -1.30
C GLY A 108 -4.97 3.67 -0.97
N ILE A 109 -4.50 3.68 0.29
CA ILE A 109 -3.40 2.83 0.79
C ILE A 109 -3.87 1.39 1.00
N ILE A 110 -5.11 1.24 1.46
CA ILE A 110 -5.75 -0.07 1.68
C ILE A 110 -7.12 -0.14 1.00
N GLN A 111 -7.56 -1.35 0.70
CA GLN A 111 -8.91 -1.66 0.25
C GLN A 111 -9.57 -2.70 1.16
N TYR A 112 -10.90 -2.71 1.13
CA TYR A 112 -11.70 -3.74 1.79
C TYR A 112 -12.30 -4.66 0.74
N GLU A 113 -12.15 -5.95 0.96
CA GLU A 113 -12.84 -6.99 0.22
C GLU A 113 -13.74 -7.76 1.19
N TYR A 114 -14.90 -8.19 0.69
CA TYR A 114 -15.83 -9.02 1.45
C TYR A 114 -15.84 -10.39 0.80
N LEU A 115 -15.22 -11.35 1.46
CA LEU A 115 -15.24 -12.74 1.03
C LEU A 115 -16.49 -13.40 1.58
N GLU A 116 -17.33 -13.91 0.69
CA GLU A 116 -18.47 -14.74 1.08
C GLU A 116 -17.97 -16.14 1.42
N TYR A 117 -18.41 -16.66 2.57
CA TYR A 117 -18.17 -18.04 2.91
C TYR A 117 -19.50 -18.75 3.17
N ARG A 118 -19.55 -20.00 2.73
CA ARG A 118 -20.68 -20.89 2.95
C ARG A 118 -20.18 -22.03 3.83
N SER A 119 -20.62 -22.07 5.09
CA SER A 119 -20.24 -23.20 5.94
C SER A 119 -20.93 -24.46 5.42
N GLN A 120 -20.16 -25.54 5.20
CA GLN A 120 -20.70 -26.81 4.72
C GLN A 120 -21.61 -27.51 5.74
N ARG A 121 -21.61 -27.08 7.01
CA ARG A 121 -22.28 -27.80 8.11
C ARG A 121 -23.55 -27.16 8.67
N GLU A 122 -23.85 -25.88 8.41
CA GLU A 122 -25.00 -25.23 9.09
C GLU A 122 -25.75 -24.16 8.28
N GLY A 123 -25.51 -24.02 6.97
CA GLY A 123 -26.25 -23.02 6.17
C GLY A 123 -26.00 -21.56 6.59
N LYS A 124 -25.05 -21.30 7.50
CA LYS A 124 -24.63 -19.95 7.87
C LYS A 124 -23.81 -19.37 6.72
N GLN A 125 -24.46 -18.50 5.96
CA GLN A 125 -23.83 -17.64 4.97
C GLN A 125 -23.33 -16.38 5.67
N GLY A 126 -22.04 -16.09 5.52
CA GLY A 126 -21.41 -14.94 6.17
C GLY A 126 -20.49 -14.20 5.22
N ARG A 127 -20.22 -12.93 5.54
CA ARG A 127 -19.25 -12.10 4.82
C ARG A 127 -18.09 -11.79 5.75
N ARG A 128 -16.89 -12.21 5.39
CA ARG A 128 -15.66 -11.87 6.10
C ARG A 128 -15.03 -10.65 5.43
N LYS A 129 -14.78 -9.60 6.21
CA LYS A 129 -14.03 -8.45 5.74
C LYS A 129 -12.54 -8.78 5.74
N VAL A 130 -11.89 -8.52 4.62
CA VAL A 130 -10.45 -8.65 4.43
C VAL A 130 -9.89 -7.31 4.01
N VAL A 131 -8.76 -6.93 4.59
CA VAL A 131 -8.04 -5.69 4.30
C VAL A 131 -6.78 -6.04 3.53
N LYS A 132 -6.57 -5.35 2.40
CA LYS A 132 -5.43 -5.56 1.51
C LYS A 132 -4.77 -4.23 1.15
N PRO A 133 -3.48 -4.22 0.78
CA PRO A 133 -2.87 -3.09 0.09
C PRO A 133 -3.67 -2.75 -1.17
N ALA A 134 -3.96 -1.48 -1.38
CA ALA A 134 -4.63 -1.02 -2.59
C ALA A 134 -3.62 -0.57 -3.65
N LYS A 135 -3.90 -0.88 -4.92
CA LYS A 135 -3.06 -0.47 -6.06
C LYS A 135 -3.22 1.02 -6.41
N SER A 136 -4.28 1.66 -5.92
CA SER A 136 -4.59 3.06 -6.18
C SER A 136 -3.61 4.05 -5.56
N PHE A 137 -2.86 3.66 -4.52
CA PHE A 137 -2.04 4.61 -3.79
C PHE A 137 -0.96 5.25 -4.66
N THR A 138 -0.28 4.47 -5.48
CA THR A 138 0.75 4.96 -6.40
C THR A 138 0.19 6.00 -7.36
N SER A 139 -0.96 5.71 -7.98
CA SER A 139 -1.62 6.65 -8.89
C SER A 139 -2.03 7.96 -8.20
N ILE A 140 -2.46 7.89 -6.93
CA ILE A 140 -2.77 9.10 -6.15
C ILE A 140 -1.51 9.92 -5.89
N LEU A 141 -0.39 9.29 -5.54
CA LEU A 141 0.88 9.98 -5.33
C LEU A 141 1.40 10.63 -6.62
N ASP A 142 1.32 9.95 -7.74
CA ASP A 142 1.71 10.50 -9.05
C ASP A 142 0.85 11.71 -9.41
N SER A 143 -0.47 11.62 -9.20
CA SER A 143 -1.38 12.75 -9.42
C SER A 143 -1.09 13.93 -8.50
N MET A 144 -0.73 13.68 -7.22
CA MET A 144 -0.35 14.73 -6.27
C MET A 144 0.96 15.41 -6.69
N ALA A 145 1.96 14.63 -7.09
CA ALA A 145 3.25 15.15 -7.53
C ALA A 145 3.09 16.05 -8.77
N ASN A 146 2.31 15.60 -9.76
CA ASN A 146 2.02 16.37 -10.97
C ASN A 146 1.27 17.67 -10.66
N GLY A 147 0.26 17.61 -9.78
CA GLY A 147 -0.51 18.80 -9.37
C GLY A 147 0.36 19.84 -8.67
N TRP A 148 1.28 19.41 -7.80
CA TRP A 148 2.20 20.32 -7.12
C TRP A 148 3.23 20.93 -8.08
N ALA A 149 3.81 20.13 -8.98
CA ALA A 149 4.74 20.62 -9.98
C ALA A 149 4.10 21.68 -10.90
N ALA A 150 2.83 21.49 -11.29
CA ALA A 150 2.08 22.48 -12.05
C ALA A 150 1.91 23.79 -11.27
N PHE A 151 1.57 23.72 -9.97
CA PHE A 151 1.47 24.88 -9.10
C PHE A 151 2.80 25.65 -8.98
N GLU A 152 3.91 24.95 -8.69
CA GLU A 152 5.23 25.59 -8.62
C GLU A 152 5.59 26.27 -9.94
N SER A 153 5.35 25.60 -11.08
CA SER A 153 5.65 26.19 -12.39
C SER A 153 4.87 27.47 -12.67
N ALA A 154 3.63 27.57 -12.20
CA ALA A 154 2.81 28.77 -12.34
C ALA A 154 3.29 29.89 -11.39
N ALA A 155 3.74 29.54 -10.19
CA ALA A 155 4.17 30.50 -9.17
C ALA A 155 5.54 31.15 -9.48
N TYR A 156 6.39 30.52 -10.27
CA TYR A 156 7.73 31.03 -10.66
C TYR A 156 7.77 31.62 -12.07
N GLN A 157 6.62 31.86 -12.71
CA GLN A 157 6.50 32.51 -14.01
C GLN A 157 6.19 34.02 -13.93
N ASP A 158 6.07 34.57 -12.71
CA ASP A 158 6.07 36.01 -12.41
C ASP A 158 7.48 36.50 -12.01
#